data_AF-A0A0D2NE88-F1
#
_entry.id   AF-A0A0D2NE88-F1
#
_cell.length_a   1.000
_cell.length_b   1.000
_cell.length_c   1.000
_cell.angle_alpha   90.00
_cell.angle_beta   90.00
_cell.angle_gamma   90.00
#
_symmetry.space_group_name_H-M   'P 1'
#
loop_
_entity.id
_entity.type
_entity.pdbx_description
1 polymer ?
#
loop_
_entity_poly.entity_id
_entity_poly.type
_entity_poly.pdbx_seq_one_letter_code
_entity_poly.pdbx_strand_id
1 'polypeptide(L)'
;MLRLASKWLLGLTSRGIPSQPVQIFPLLYHENIIDHYNNPCNVGSFDKKDLNINTSLVRARACGDVMKFQIKIDNKTTQTSKNTK
;
A
#
# COMPACT_ATOMS: atom_id res chain seq x y z
N MET A 1 42.26 9.04 60.33
CA MET A 1 41.80 9.72 59.11
C MET A 1 42.63 9.27 57.91
N LEU A 2 42.37 8.08 57.35
CA LEU A 2 43.01 7.63 56.11
C LEU A 2 42.25 6.45 55.46
N ARG A 3 40.97 6.62 55.11
CA ARG A 3 40.18 5.59 54.38
C ARG A 3 39.16 6.19 53.42
N LEU A 4 39.49 7.26 52.71
CA LEU A 4 38.57 7.92 51.76
C LEU A 4 39.21 8.30 50.42
N ALA A 5 40.13 7.48 49.90
CA ALA A 5 40.67 7.71 48.55
C ALA A 5 41.01 6.38 47.86
N SER A 6 39.98 5.64 47.42
CA SER A 6 40.20 4.56 46.42
C SER A 6 38.97 4.14 45.62
N LYS A 7 37.78 4.69 45.88
CA LYS A 7 36.57 4.36 45.09
C LYS A 7 36.36 5.28 43.89
N TRP A 8 37.44 5.58 43.16
CA TRP A 8 37.38 6.32 41.89
C TRP A 8 38.21 5.66 40.78
N LEU A 9 38.47 4.35 40.87
CA LEU A 9 39.23 3.62 39.84
C LEU A 9 38.52 2.41 39.19
N LEU A 10 37.33 2.03 39.63
CA LEU A 10 36.60 0.86 39.07
C LEU A 10 35.10 1.14 38.92
N GLY A 11 34.77 2.32 38.40
CA GLY A 11 33.40 2.73 38.10
C GLY A 11 33.16 2.81 36.60
N LEU A 12 33.25 1.70 35.88
CA LEU A 12 32.56 1.54 34.59
C LEU A 12 31.06 1.63 34.87
N THR A 13 30.54 2.84 35.07
CA THR A 13 29.11 3.08 34.95
C THR A 13 28.81 2.86 33.48
N SER A 14 28.32 1.67 33.14
CA SER A 14 27.63 1.42 31.89
C SER A 14 26.51 2.47 31.82
N ARG A 15 26.79 3.58 31.15
CA ARG A 15 25.73 4.49 30.70
C ARG A 15 25.00 3.67 29.65
N GLY A 16 23.98 2.94 30.11
CA GLY A 16 23.04 2.29 29.20
C GLY A 16 22.56 3.35 28.24
N ILE A 17 22.95 3.20 26.97
CA ILE A 17 22.42 4.03 25.89
C ILE A 17 20.91 3.86 26.00
N PRO A 18 20.10 4.93 26.20
CA PRO A 18 18.66 4.79 26.09
C PRO A 18 18.39 4.32 24.67
N SER A 19 18.03 3.05 24.52
CA SER A 19 17.54 2.51 23.27
C SER A 19 16.32 3.34 22.92
N GLN A 20 16.49 4.26 21.96
CA GLN A 20 15.37 4.99 21.39
C GLN A 20 14.34 3.92 20.97
N PRO A 21 13.06 4.02 21.39
CA PRO A 21 12.06 3.11 20.88
C PRO A 21 12.06 3.27 19.37
N VAL A 22 12.37 2.20 18.65
CA VAL A 22 12.27 2.17 17.19
C VAL A 22 10.83 2.51 16.88
N GLN A 23 10.59 3.73 16.38
CA GLN A 23 9.26 4.14 15.94
C GLN A 23 8.96 3.35 14.67
N ILE A 24 8.33 2.19 14.83
CA ILE A 24 7.77 1.43 13.72
C ILE A 24 6.59 2.25 13.24
N PHE A 25 6.80 3.04 12.19
CA PHE A 25 5.69 3.66 11.47
C PHE A 25 4.92 2.53 10.76
N PRO A 26 3.65 2.27 11.11
CA PRO A 26 2.86 1.30 10.37
C PRO A 26 2.76 1.77 8.92
N LEU A 27 2.85 0.82 7.98
CA LEU A 27 2.59 1.09 6.58
C LEU A 27 1.11 1.46 6.43
N LEU A 28 0.84 2.75 6.45
CA LEU A 28 -0.50 3.29 6.34
C LEU A 28 -0.80 3.55 4.87
N TYR A 29 -1.81 2.86 4.34
CA TYR A 29 -2.40 3.22 3.07
C TYR A 29 -3.20 4.51 3.22
N HIS A 30 -3.26 5.31 2.16
CA HIS A 30 -4.12 6.50 2.13
C HIS A 30 -5.58 6.08 2.30
N GLU A 31 -6.38 6.88 3.02
CA GLU A 31 -7.78 6.57 3.33
C GLU A 31 -8.60 6.24 2.07
N ASN A 32 -8.41 6.99 0.98
CA ASN A 32 -9.07 6.72 -0.30
C ASN A 32 -8.74 5.33 -0.90
N ILE A 33 -7.55 4.79 -0.66
CA ILE A 33 -7.17 3.46 -1.13
C ILE A 33 -7.94 2.40 -0.33
N ILE A 34 -8.05 2.61 0.98
CA ILE A 34 -8.78 1.72 1.89
C ILE A 34 -10.27 1.75 1.55
N ASP A 35 -10.84 2.93 1.33
CA ASP A 35 -12.23 3.06 0.93
C ASP A 35 -12.51 2.39 -0.43
N HIS A 36 -11.67 2.62 -1.44
CA HIS A 36 -11.83 1.95 -2.74
C HIS A 36 -11.66 0.43 -2.66
N TYR A 37 -10.83 -0.06 -1.73
CA TYR A 37 -10.68 -1.50 -1.50
C TYR A 37 -11.97 -2.11 -0.93
N ASN A 38 -12.61 -1.42 0.02
CA ASN A 38 -13.84 -1.89 0.65
C ASN A 38 -15.08 -1.68 -0.24
N ASN A 39 -15.10 -0.57 -0.99
CA ASN A 39 -16.20 -0.15 -1.84
C ASN A 39 -15.71 0.07 -3.28
N PRO A 40 -15.38 -1.01 -4.02
CA PRO A 40 -14.85 -0.88 -5.36
C PRO A 40 -15.94 -0.38 -6.33
N CYS A 41 -15.65 0.73 -7.02
CA CYS A 41 -16.50 1.25 -8.08
C CYS A 41 -16.26 0.48 -9.39
N ASN A 42 -17.27 0.46 -10.27
CA ASN A 42 -17.18 -0.04 -11.65
C ASN A 42 -16.87 -1.54 -11.80
N VAL A 43 -17.12 -2.34 -10.76
CA VAL A 43 -16.89 -3.78 -10.80
C VAL A 43 -17.87 -4.48 -11.73
N GLY A 44 -17.34 -5.33 -12.61
CA GLY A 44 -18.13 -6.25 -13.41
C GLY A 44 -17.53 -6.47 -14.80
N SER A 45 -18.33 -7.08 -15.67
CA SER A 45 -18.02 -7.21 -17.09
C SER A 45 -19.24 -6.78 -17.87
N PHE A 46 -19.00 -6.25 -19.07
CA PHE A 46 -20.03 -6.15 -20.09
C PHE A 46 -20.12 -7.44 -20.90
N ASP A 47 -21.16 -7.53 -21.73
CA ASP A 47 -21.29 -8.60 -22.71
C ASP A 47 -20.15 -8.54 -23.73
N LYS A 48 -19.62 -9.70 -24.09
CA LYS A 48 -18.50 -9.82 -25.04
C LYS A 48 -18.95 -9.69 -26.49
N LYS A 49 -20.25 -9.82 -26.75
CA LYS A 49 -20.83 -9.78 -28.10
C LYS A 49 -21.16 -8.37 -28.58
N ASP A 50 -21.16 -7.38 -27.69
CA ASP A 50 -21.46 -5.99 -28.04
C ASP A 50 -20.25 -5.38 -28.78
N LEU A 51 -20.47 -4.90 -30.00
CA LEU A 51 -19.44 -4.34 -30.87
C LEU A 51 -18.91 -3.00 -30.36
N ASN A 52 -19.68 -2.31 -29.50
CA ASN A 52 -19.31 -1.01 -28.96
C ASN A 52 -18.38 -1.11 -27.75
N ILE A 53 -17.91 -2.31 -27.40
CA ILE A 53 -17.15 -2.58 -26.19
C ILE A 53 -15.72 -3.00 -26.52
N ASN A 54 -14.79 -2.12 -26.17
CA ASN A 54 -13.37 -2.41 -26.28
C ASN A 54 -12.88 -3.03 -24.97
N THR A 55 -12.18 -4.16 -25.06
CA THR A 55 -11.56 -4.83 -23.91
C THR A 55 -10.04 -4.76 -24.03
N SER A 56 -9.36 -4.29 -22.99
CA SER A 56 -7.91 -4.38 -22.86
C SER A 56 -7.54 -5.25 -21.66
N LEU A 57 -6.52 -6.07 -21.85
CA LEU A 57 -5.95 -6.92 -20.81
C LEU A 57 -4.53 -6.43 -20.52
N VAL A 58 -4.25 -6.11 -19.26
CA VAL A 58 -2.95 -5.66 -18.79
C VAL A 58 -2.42 -6.71 -17.82
N ARG A 59 -1.18 -7.15 -18.00
CA ARG A 59 -0.53 -8.11 -17.12
C ARG A 59 0.80 -7.58 -16.62
N ALA A 60 1.02 -7.66 -15.32
CA ALA A 60 2.32 -7.41 -14.70
C ALA A 60 3.14 -8.72 -14.67
N ARG A 61 4.25 -8.76 -15.42
CA ARG A 61 5.07 -9.98 -15.59
C ARG A 61 5.65 -10.52 -14.28
N ALA A 62 5.99 -9.63 -13.35
CA ALA A 62 6.66 -9.99 -12.09
C ALA A 62 5.69 -10.22 -10.92
N CYS A 63 4.61 -9.45 -10.85
CA CYS A 63 3.68 -9.49 -9.71
C CYS A 63 2.56 -10.52 -9.89
N GLY A 64 2.35 -11.01 -11.12
CA GLY A 64 1.25 -11.95 -11.42
C GLY A 64 -0.12 -11.30 -11.54
N ASP A 65 -0.22 -9.99 -11.29
CA ASP A 65 -1.47 -9.25 -11.40
C ASP A 65 -1.92 -9.14 -12.85
N VAL A 66 -3.22 -9.36 -13.05
CA VAL A 66 -3.90 -9.20 -14.33
C VAL A 66 -5.07 -8.27 -14.11
N MET A 67 -5.15 -7.22 -14.92
CA MET A 67 -6.27 -6.30 -14.91
C MET A 67 -6.96 -6.31 -16.26
N LYS A 68 -8.28 -6.30 -16.24
CA LYS A 68 -9.12 -6.22 -17.43
C LYS A 68 -9.92 -4.93 -17.39
N PHE A 69 -9.74 -4.09 -18.39
CA PHE A 69 -10.52 -2.87 -18.58
C PHE A 69 -11.45 -3.03 -19.77
N GLN A 70 -12.72 -2.68 -19.58
CA GLN A 70 -13.70 -2.67 -20.65
C GLN A 70 -14.33 -1.31 -20.77
N ILE A 71 -14.33 -0.74 -21.97
CA ILE A 71 -14.84 0.59 -22.25
C ILE A 71 -15.95 0.47 -23.29
N LYS A 72 -17.15 0.94 -22.93
CA LYS A 72 -18.25 1.08 -23.88
C LYS A 72 -18.24 2.48 -24.50
N ILE A 73 -18.26 2.56 -25.83
CA ILE A 73 -18.22 3.82 -26.58
C ILE A 73 -19.63 4.12 -27.10
N ASP A 74 -20.19 5.26 -26.70
CA ASP A 74 -21.45 5.79 -27.23
C ASP A 74 -21.20 7.16 -27.91
N ASN A 75 -21.87 7.43 -29.03
CA ASN A 75 -21.63 8.61 -29.88
C ASN A 75 -21.95 9.97 -29.21
N LYS A 76 -22.57 9.98 -28.02
CA LYS A 76 -23.01 11.19 -27.31
C LYS A 76 -22.26 11.45 -26.01
N THR A 77 -21.63 10.43 -25.43
CA THR A 77 -21.02 10.53 -24.11
C THR A 77 -19.88 9.55 -24.00
N THR A 78 -18.72 10.07 -23.65
CA THR A 78 -17.51 9.29 -23.44
C THR A 78 -17.68 8.37 -22.23
N GLN A 79 -17.81 7.06 -22.50
CA GLN A 79 -17.11 5.96 -21.83
C GLN A 79 -17.55 5.54 -20.42
N THR A 80 -18.44 4.54 -20.35
CA THR A 80 -18.58 3.72 -19.15
C THR A 80 -17.46 2.68 -19.13
N SER A 81 -16.50 2.84 -18.22
CA SER A 81 -15.44 1.85 -17.96
C SER A 81 -15.89 0.88 -16.87
N LYS A 82 -15.69 -0.43 -17.07
CA LYS A 82 -15.81 -1.46 -16.03
C LYS A 82 -14.46 -2.13 -15.85
N ASN A 83 -14.10 -2.38 -14.59
CA ASN A 83 -12.97 -3.23 -14.24
C ASN A 83 -13.49 -4.61 -13.83
N THR A 84 -12.84 -5.65 -14.32
CA THR A 84 -13.00 -6.99 -13.76
C THR A 84 -11.78 -7.25 -12.90
N LYS A 85 -12.01 -7.51 -11.61
CA LYS A 85 -10.96 -7.96 -10.67
C LYS A 85 -10.42 -9.31 -11.11
#